data_AF-A0A4R3N9M1-F1
#
_entry.id   AF-A0A4R3N9M1-F1
#
_cell.length_a   1.000
_cell.length_b   1.000
_cell.length_c   1.000
_cell.angle_alpha   90.00
_cell.angle_beta   90.00
_cell.angle_gamma   90.00
#
_symmetry.space_group_name_H-M   'P 1'
#
loop_
_entity.id
_entity.type
_entity.pdbx_description
1 polymer ?
#
loop_
_entity_poly.entity_id
_entity_poly.type
_entity_poly.pdbx_seq_one_letter_code
_entity_poly.pdbx_strand_id
1 'polypeptide(L)'
;MRRDWDKVRAILEALEGAGWGQRVHLDDVPGIERIEALDYFRMLVEAGLAQGEPAHSPECLTRLTWAGHDLAEVLRKHGFFAQIKDEAKRRGVALTMDAIIQLARLLVTGGA
;
A
#
# COMPACT_ATOMS: atom_id res chain seq x y z
N MET A 1 -7.25 12.66 2.75
CA MET A 1 -7.85 11.34 3.08
C MET A 1 -7.15 10.75 4.30
N ARG A 2 -7.89 10.14 5.25
CA ARG A 2 -7.29 9.37 6.35
C ARG A 2 -6.86 8.01 5.81
N ARG A 3 -5.56 7.71 5.87
CA ARG A 3 -5.01 6.45 5.33
C ARG A 3 -5.37 5.29 6.25
N ASP A 4 -6.14 4.35 5.74
CA ASP A 4 -6.39 3.06 6.38
C ASP A 4 -5.41 2.03 5.79
N TRP A 5 -4.46 1.59 6.62
CA TRP A 5 -3.39 0.69 6.18
C TRP A 5 -3.88 -0.74 5.91
N ASP A 6 -5.00 -1.15 6.50
CA ASP A 6 -5.60 -2.44 6.18
C ASP A 6 -6.22 -2.42 4.78
N LYS A 7 -6.81 -1.29 4.37
CA LYS A 7 -7.32 -1.08 3.01
C LYS A 7 -6.21 -0.99 1.98
N VAL A 8 -5.13 -0.25 2.30
CA VAL A 8 -3.92 -0.23 1.45
C VAL A 8 -3.39 -1.66 1.27
N ARG A 9 -3.24 -2.42 2.36
CA ARG A 9 -2.79 -3.81 2.30
C ARG A 9 -3.70 -4.70 1.45
N ALA A 10 -5.01 -4.59 1.60
CA ALA A 10 -5.97 -5.35 0.79
C ALA A 10 -5.82 -5.08 -0.72
N ILE A 11 -5.57 -3.82 -1.12
CA ILE A 11 -5.34 -3.48 -2.54
C ILE A 11 -4.01 -4.05 -3.05
N LEU A 12 -2.95 -3.98 -2.24
CA LEU A 12 -1.66 -4.56 -2.60
C LEU A 12 -1.76 -6.08 -2.77
N GLU A 13 -2.44 -6.76 -1.84
CA GLU A 13 -2.70 -8.21 -1.89
C GLU A 13 -3.55 -8.59 -3.13
N ALA A 14 -4.58 -7.80 -3.46
CA ALA A 14 -5.38 -8.01 -4.68
C ALA A 14 -4.53 -7.92 -5.95
N LEU A 15 -3.62 -6.93 -6.03
CA LEU A 15 -2.72 -6.78 -7.16
C LEU A 15 -1.68 -7.89 -7.28
N GLU A 16 -1.15 -8.39 -6.17
CA GLU A 16 -0.24 -9.54 -6.17
C GLU A 16 -0.96 -10.82 -6.58
N GLY A 17 -2.24 -10.97 -6.19
CA GLY A 17 -3.06 -12.13 -6.50
C GLY A 17 -3.61 -12.19 -7.92
N ALA A 18 -3.81 -11.03 -8.58
CA ALA A 18 -4.39 -10.96 -9.94
C ALA A 18 -3.50 -11.66 -11.00
N GLY A 19 -2.21 -11.82 -10.75
CA GLY A 19 -1.29 -12.46 -11.70
C GLY A 19 -0.99 -11.59 -12.93
N TRP A 20 -0.13 -12.10 -13.81
CA TRP A 20 0.43 -11.29 -14.89
C TRP A 20 -0.59 -10.95 -15.98
N GLY A 21 -0.72 -9.66 -16.31
CA GLY A 21 -1.61 -9.17 -17.36
C GLY A 21 -3.08 -9.00 -16.95
N GLN A 22 -3.45 -9.35 -15.72
CA GLN A 22 -4.76 -9.05 -15.17
C GLN A 22 -4.83 -7.61 -14.64
N ARG A 23 -6.06 -7.08 -14.59
CA ARG A 23 -6.36 -5.76 -14.07
C ARG A 23 -7.18 -5.93 -12.80
N VAL A 24 -6.91 -5.10 -11.81
CA VAL A 24 -7.73 -4.96 -10.60
C VAL A 24 -8.58 -3.72 -10.78
N HIS A 25 -9.88 -3.90 -10.90
CA HIS A 25 -10.88 -2.85 -10.96
C HIS A 25 -11.31 -2.41 -9.56
N LEU A 26 -12.01 -1.28 -9.49
CA LEU A 26 -12.47 -0.72 -8.21
C LEU A 26 -13.36 -1.69 -7.42
N ASP A 27 -14.12 -2.53 -8.12
CA ASP A 27 -15.06 -3.50 -7.53
C ASP A 27 -14.40 -4.83 -7.15
N ASP A 28 -13.12 -5.02 -7.51
CA ASP A 28 -12.39 -6.27 -7.26
C ASP A 28 -11.75 -6.32 -5.86
N VAL A 29 -11.82 -5.22 -5.08
CA VAL A 29 -11.18 -5.14 -3.75
C VAL A 29 -12.22 -5.32 -2.64
N PRO A 30 -12.24 -6.48 -1.94
CA PRO A 30 -13.24 -6.76 -0.93
C PRO A 30 -13.18 -5.77 0.24
N GLY A 31 -14.34 -5.30 0.69
CA GLY A 31 -14.47 -4.47 1.89
C GLY A 31 -14.07 -2.99 1.69
N ILE A 32 -13.91 -2.54 0.44
CA ILE A 32 -13.67 -1.14 0.11
C ILE A 32 -14.77 -0.65 -0.83
N GLU A 33 -15.40 0.47 -0.49
CA GLU A 33 -16.39 1.12 -1.36
C GLU A 33 -15.74 1.67 -2.62
N ARG A 34 -16.44 1.65 -3.77
CA ARG A 34 -15.88 2.04 -5.08
C ARG A 34 -15.22 3.42 -5.09
N ILE A 35 -15.85 4.42 -4.47
CA ILE A 35 -15.30 5.79 -4.39
C ILE A 35 -14.02 5.83 -3.54
N GLU A 36 -13.98 5.04 -2.47
CA GLU A 36 -12.79 4.97 -1.61
C GLU A 36 -11.65 4.19 -2.30
N ALA A 37 -11.96 3.12 -3.02
CA ALA A 37 -11.00 2.38 -3.82
C ALA A 37 -10.36 3.29 -4.88
N LEU A 38 -11.14 4.18 -5.50
CA LEU A 38 -10.66 5.15 -6.48
C LEU A 38 -9.60 6.09 -5.88
N ASP A 39 -9.85 6.62 -4.68
CA ASP A 39 -8.88 7.47 -3.99
C ASP A 39 -7.58 6.72 -3.64
N TYR A 40 -7.69 5.47 -3.18
CA TYR A 40 -6.52 4.63 -2.93
C TYR A 40 -5.75 4.31 -4.21
N PHE A 41 -6.43 4.00 -5.32
CA PHE A 41 -5.77 3.71 -6.60
C PHE A 41 -4.98 4.91 -7.10
N ARG A 42 -5.59 6.11 -7.06
CA ARG A 42 -4.91 7.37 -7.40
C ARG A 42 -3.69 7.58 -6.53
N MET A 43 -3.83 7.45 -5.22
CA MET A 43 -2.73 7.62 -4.27
C MET A 43 -1.57 6.65 -4.54
N LEU A 44 -1.85 5.37 -4.83
CA LEU A 44 -0.81 4.36 -5.08
C LEU A 44 -0.07 4.62 -6.40
N VAL A 45 -0.79 5.07 -7.44
CA VAL A 45 -0.19 5.45 -8.72
C VAL A 45 0.65 6.72 -8.59
N GLU A 46 0.13 7.75 -7.94
CA GLU A 46 0.85 9.02 -7.69
C GLU A 46 2.10 8.82 -6.82
N ALA A 47 2.06 7.88 -5.88
CA ALA A 47 3.21 7.52 -5.05
C ALA A 47 4.22 6.61 -5.77
N GLY A 48 3.96 6.20 -7.01
CA GLY A 48 4.82 5.28 -7.75
C GLY A 48 4.86 3.85 -7.17
N LEU A 49 3.84 3.46 -6.41
CA LEU A 49 3.72 2.12 -5.79
C LEU A 49 2.96 1.14 -6.69
N ALA A 50 2.09 1.64 -7.57
CA ALA A 50 1.36 0.85 -8.54
C ALA A 50 1.35 1.51 -9.92
N GLN A 51 1.01 0.74 -10.94
CA GLN A 51 0.70 1.23 -12.29
C GLN A 51 -0.77 0.98 -12.59
N GLY A 52 -1.38 1.84 -13.41
CA GLY A 52 -2.79 1.76 -13.75
C GLY A 52 -3.33 3.07 -14.30
N GLU A 53 -4.63 3.08 -14.58
CA GLU A 53 -5.35 4.24 -15.09
C GLU A 53 -6.59 4.52 -14.23
N PRO A 54 -6.44 5.00 -12.99
CA PRO A 54 -7.58 5.30 -12.12
C PRO A 54 -8.36 6.55 -12.55
N ALA A 55 -7.91 7.29 -13.56
CA ALA A 55 -8.59 8.48 -14.08
C ALA A 55 -9.39 8.21 -15.37
N HIS A 56 -9.27 7.03 -15.96
CA HIS A 56 -9.93 6.66 -17.22
C HIS A 56 -10.79 5.42 -17.03
N SER A 57 -11.88 5.32 -17.79
CA SER A 57 -12.77 4.16 -17.74
C SER A 57 -12.23 3.03 -18.65
N PRO A 58 -12.13 1.78 -18.15
CA PRO A 58 -12.44 1.36 -16.78
C PRO A 58 -11.31 1.71 -15.80
N GLU A 59 -11.67 2.25 -14.63
CA GLU A 59 -10.69 2.59 -13.60
C GLU A 59 -10.04 1.30 -13.06
N CYS A 60 -8.72 1.19 -13.19
CA CYS A 60 -8.02 -0.03 -12.81
C CYS A 60 -6.56 0.20 -12.43
N LEU A 61 -6.01 -0.77 -11.70
CA LEU A 61 -4.58 -0.99 -11.51
C LEU A 61 -4.15 -2.22 -12.31
N THR A 62 -2.91 -2.20 -12.81
CA THR A 62 -2.35 -3.24 -13.68
C THR A 62 -1.25 -4.05 -13.02
N ARG A 63 -0.45 -3.43 -12.14
CA ARG A 63 0.59 -4.11 -11.36
C ARG A 63 1.15 -3.23 -10.25
N LEU A 64 1.84 -3.86 -9.30
CA LEU A 64 2.74 -3.16 -8.39
C LEU A 64 4.05 -2.77 -9.08
N THR A 65 4.67 -1.69 -8.60
CA THR A 65 6.08 -1.40 -8.84
C THR A 65 6.94 -2.18 -7.84
N TRP A 66 8.27 -2.17 -8.00
CA TRP A 66 9.18 -2.74 -7.00
C TRP A 66 8.98 -2.11 -5.62
N ALA A 67 8.80 -0.79 -5.54
CA ALA A 67 8.50 -0.11 -4.28
C ALA A 67 7.13 -0.54 -3.70
N GLY A 68 6.15 -0.82 -4.57
CA GLY A 68 4.87 -1.40 -4.16
C GLY A 68 5.02 -2.78 -3.54
N HIS A 69 5.85 -3.65 -4.12
CA HIS A 69 6.16 -4.97 -3.56
C HIS A 69 6.90 -4.87 -2.22
N ASP A 70 7.87 -3.97 -2.09
CA ASP A 70 8.57 -3.73 -0.81
C ASP A 70 7.58 -3.32 0.29
N LEU A 71 6.67 -2.39 -0.02
CA LEU A 71 5.63 -1.97 0.90
C LEU A 71 4.68 -3.13 1.26
N ALA A 72 4.25 -3.92 0.27
CA ALA A 72 3.39 -5.08 0.48
C ALA A 72 4.04 -6.08 1.43
N GLU A 73 5.33 -6.35 1.27
CA GLU A 73 6.07 -7.23 2.17
C GLU A 73 6.14 -6.68 3.61
N VAL A 74 6.40 -5.37 3.77
CA VAL A 74 6.41 -4.70 5.07
C VAL A 74 5.05 -4.81 5.77
N LEU A 75 3.96 -4.58 5.04
CA LEU A 75 2.60 -4.61 5.59
C LEU A 75 2.11 -6.04 5.89
N ARG A 76 2.61 -7.04 5.17
CA ARG A 76 2.23 -8.46 5.35
C ARG A 76 2.88 -9.10 6.59
N LYS A 77 4.08 -8.65 6.98
CA LYS A 77 4.80 -9.22 8.13
C LYS A 77 4.08 -8.88 9.43
N HIS A 78 3.39 -9.87 9.98
CA HIS A 78 2.75 -9.80 11.29
C HIS A 78 3.74 -9.32 12.36
N GLY A 79 3.32 -8.36 13.18
CA GLY A 79 4.16 -7.76 14.22
C GLY A 79 5.11 -6.68 13.72
N PHE A 80 5.70 -6.80 12.51
CA PHE A 80 6.64 -5.80 11.99
C PHE A 80 5.96 -4.45 11.72
N PHE A 81 4.78 -4.46 11.09
CA PHE A 81 4.02 -3.22 10.92
C PHE A 81 3.55 -2.63 12.26
N ALA A 82 3.27 -3.47 13.27
CA ALA A 82 2.96 -2.98 14.62
C ALA A 82 4.17 -2.26 15.24
N GLN A 83 5.37 -2.83 15.10
CA GLN A 83 6.61 -2.19 15.53
C GLN A 83 6.85 -0.84 14.82
N ILE A 84 6.59 -0.76 13.52
CA ILE A 84 6.65 0.52 12.77
C ILE A 84 5.65 1.52 13.33
N LYS A 85 4.41 1.12 13.62
CA LYS A 85 3.41 1.99 14.24
C LYS A 85 3.87 2.51 15.61
N ASP A 86 4.45 1.64 16.43
CA ASP A 86 4.97 1.99 17.76
C ASP A 86 6.18 2.94 17.66
N GLU A 87 7.08 2.69 16.71
CA GLU A 87 8.23 3.55 16.41
C GLU A 87 7.78 4.93 15.95
N ALA A 88 6.83 4.99 15.02
CA ALA A 88 6.28 6.24 14.52
C ALA A 88 5.66 7.07 15.65
N LYS A 89 4.87 6.40 16.51
CA LYS A 89 4.28 7.01 17.70
C LYS A 89 5.34 7.55 18.66
N ARG A 90 6.40 6.78 18.92
CA ARG A 90 7.49 7.20 19.84
C ARG A 90 8.25 8.42 19.32
N ARG A 91 8.41 8.53 18.01
CA ARG A 91 9.07 9.67 17.35
C ARG A 91 8.14 10.85 17.05
N GLY A 92 6.83 10.71 17.30
CA GLY A 92 5.84 11.74 16.98
C GLY A 92 5.69 12.00 15.48
N VAL A 93 6.00 11.02 14.63
CA VAL A 93 5.90 11.15 13.16
C VAL A 93 4.61 10.54 12.64
N ALA A 94 4.03 11.15 11.61
CA ALA A 94 2.87 10.60 10.93
C ALA A 94 3.25 9.35 10.13
N LEU A 95 2.34 8.37 10.07
CA LEU A 95 2.47 7.21 9.18
C LEU A 95 2.16 7.62 7.74
N THR A 96 3.14 8.20 7.06
CA THR A 96 3.16 8.37 5.61
C THR A 96 3.83 7.15 4.96
N MET A 97 3.68 6.98 3.64
CA MET A 97 4.36 5.90 2.90
C MET A 97 5.88 5.97 3.10
N ASP A 98 6.45 7.16 2.94
CA ASP A 98 7.88 7.42 3.15
C ASP A 98 8.33 7.14 4.59
N ALA A 99 7.55 7.58 5.59
CA ALA A 99 7.84 7.29 6.99
C ALA A 99 7.85 5.78 7.27
N ILE A 100 6.91 5.01 6.71
CA ILE A 100 6.88 3.56 6.88
C ILE A 100 8.14 2.91 6.29
N ILE A 101 8.53 3.29 5.08
CA ILE A 101 9.72 2.73 4.42
C ILE A 101 10.99 3.10 5.20
N GLN A 102 11.11 4.35 5.66
CA GLN A 102 12.27 4.79 6.45
C GLN A 102 12.37 4.08 7.79
N LEU A 103 11.24 3.95 8.51
CA LEU A 103 11.19 3.24 9.78
C LEU A 103 11.44 1.75 9.61
N ALA A 104 10.90 1.13 8.56
CA ALA A 104 11.18 -0.26 8.21
C ALA A 104 12.67 -0.50 8.00
N ARG A 105 13.34 0.36 7.21
CA ARG A 105 14.79 0.28 7.00
C ARG A 105 15.57 0.43 8.30
N LEU A 106 15.20 1.40 9.13
CA LEU A 106 15.86 1.63 10.42
C LEU A 106 15.70 0.45 11.38
N LEU A 107 14.53 -0.22 11.40
CA LEU A 107 14.33 -1.41 12.21
C LEU A 107 15.13 -2.62 11.71
N VAL A 108 15.35 -2.71 10.39
CA VAL A 108 16.20 -3.76 9.79
C VAL A 108 17.69 -3.51 10.07
N THR A 109 18.15 -2.25 10.01
CA THR A 109 19.57 -1.91 10.21
C THR A 109 19.95 -1.68 11.68
N GLY A 110 19.00 -1.33 12.54
CA GLY A 110 19.20 -1.09 13.97
C GLY A 110 19.02 -2.33 14.86
N GLY A 111 18.79 -3.51 14.27
CA GLY A 111 18.78 -4.79 14.98
C GLY A 111 20.19 -5.39 15.09
N ALA A 112 21.03 -4.81 15.95
CA ALA A 112 22.29 -5.38 16.42
C ALA A 112 22.49 -5.06 17.90
#